data_AF-A0A382SPS6-F1
#
_entry.id   AF-A0A382SPS6-F1
#
_cell.length_a   1.000
_cell.length_b   1.000
_cell.length_c   1.000
_cell.angle_alpha   90.00
_cell.angle_beta   90.00
_cell.angle_gamma   90.00
#
_symmetry.space_group_name_H-M   'P 1'
#
loop_
_entity.id
_entity.type
_entity.pdbx_description
1 polymer ?
#
loop_
_entity_poly.entity_id
_entity_poly.type
_entity_poly.pdbx_seq_one_letter_code
_entity_poly.pdbx_strand_id
1 'polypeptide(L)'
;VDLDGATTGRPVNAGLIREIAEQFPGIRLQVGGGIRNEETVQAYLEAGVRFVIIGTQAVNEPHFVSDLCAEFAGHIIVGLDAREGRIATDGWSKLSGHDVIDMAQHLEGDGVVSIIYTDIERDGMLLGVNVEATARLAEAVRVPVIASGGIRDLDDIRRLGESADAGIYGAITGRAIYEGSLDFREGDALAQSYAATVL
;
A
#
# COMPACT_ATOMS: atom_id res chain seq x y z
N VAL A 1 9.94 0.81 1.61
CA VAL A 1 9.41 0.44 2.94
C VAL A 1 10.57 0.43 3.92
N ASP A 2 10.45 1.11 5.06
CA ASP A 2 11.41 1.05 6.17
C ASP A 2 11.05 -0.14 7.08
N LEU A 3 11.61 -1.32 6.80
CA LEU A 3 11.32 -2.54 7.57
C LEU A 3 11.90 -2.48 8.99
N ASP A 4 13.07 -1.86 9.15
CA ASP A 4 13.65 -1.61 10.48
C ASP A 4 12.75 -0.67 11.28
N GLY A 5 12.20 0.34 10.61
CA GLY A 5 11.26 1.26 11.22
C GLY A 5 9.94 0.60 11.57
N ALA A 6 9.40 -0.24 10.69
CA ALA A 6 8.19 -1.04 10.98
C ALA A 6 8.38 -1.90 12.24
N THR A 7 9.55 -2.52 12.38
CA THR A 7 9.89 -3.40 13.51
C THR A 7 10.12 -2.61 14.81
N THR A 8 10.87 -1.53 14.75
CA THR A 8 11.27 -0.74 15.94
C THR A 8 10.24 0.30 16.34
N GLY A 9 9.31 0.65 15.45
CA GLY A 9 8.29 1.65 15.70
C GLY A 9 8.72 3.10 15.55
N ARG A 10 9.87 3.35 14.92
CA ARG A 10 10.41 4.70 14.67
C ARG A 10 11.13 4.72 13.32
N PRO A 11 11.24 5.85 12.61
CA PRO A 11 11.81 5.88 11.26
C PRO A 11 13.35 5.70 11.31
N VAL A 12 13.83 4.46 11.21
CA VAL A 12 15.25 4.11 11.31
C VAL A 12 16.02 4.59 10.08
N ASN A 13 15.40 4.47 8.91
CA ASN A 13 16.02 4.77 7.62
C ASN A 13 15.63 6.15 7.06
N ALA A 14 15.14 7.06 7.90
CA ALA A 14 14.69 8.41 7.48
C ALA A 14 15.75 9.19 6.68
N GLY A 15 17.02 9.11 7.10
CA GLY A 15 18.12 9.80 6.41
C GLY A 15 18.27 9.33 4.96
N LEU A 16 18.28 8.01 4.73
CA LEU A 16 18.38 7.40 3.41
C LEU A 16 17.15 7.74 2.54
N ILE A 17 15.96 7.71 3.14
CA ILE A 17 14.71 8.04 2.42
C ILE A 17 14.73 9.50 1.94
N ARG A 18 15.21 10.43 2.78
CA ARG A 18 15.40 11.83 2.38
C ARG A 18 16.39 11.96 1.23
N GLU A 19 17.53 11.27 1.31
CA GLU A 19 18.52 11.27 0.22
C GLU A 19 17.93 10.76 -1.10
N ILE A 20 17.10 9.71 -1.07
CA ILE A 20 16.39 9.21 -2.25
C ILE A 20 15.43 10.27 -2.81
N ALA A 21 14.63 10.89 -1.95
CA ALA A 21 13.66 11.91 -2.36
C ALA A 21 14.35 13.13 -3.00
N GLU A 22 15.46 13.59 -2.42
CA GLU A 22 16.27 14.70 -2.94
C GLU A 22 16.95 14.38 -4.28
N GLN A 23 17.46 13.15 -4.44
CA GLN A 23 18.14 12.72 -5.66
C GLN A 23 17.18 12.47 -6.82
N PHE A 24 15.93 12.07 -6.54
CA PHE A 24 14.96 11.67 -7.56
C PHE A 24 13.63 12.45 -7.45
N PRO A 25 13.64 13.80 -7.59
CA PRO A 25 12.45 14.63 -7.41
C PRO A 25 11.35 14.39 -8.46
N GLY A 26 11.67 13.72 -9.56
CA GLY A 26 10.69 13.33 -10.59
C GLY A 26 9.92 12.04 -10.27
N ILE A 27 10.31 11.30 -9.22
CA ILE A 27 9.66 10.05 -8.82
C ILE A 27 8.65 10.35 -7.70
N ARG A 28 7.42 9.86 -7.86
CA ARG A 28 6.39 9.93 -6.81
C ARG A 28 6.69 8.90 -5.73
N LEU A 29 7.48 9.29 -4.73
CA LEU A 29 7.89 8.41 -3.65
C LEU A 29 6.76 8.17 -2.62
N GLN A 30 6.60 6.92 -2.20
CA GLN A 30 5.72 6.52 -1.11
C GLN A 30 6.53 5.85 0.00
N VAL A 31 6.22 6.14 1.25
CA VAL A 31 6.98 5.62 2.40
C VAL A 31 6.05 5.08 3.46
N GLY A 32 6.33 3.87 3.92
CA GLY A 32 5.73 3.26 5.11
C GLY A 32 6.78 2.59 5.96
N GLY A 33 6.44 2.34 7.22
CA GLY A 33 7.29 1.70 8.22
C GLY A 33 7.76 2.66 9.32
N GLY A 34 7.36 2.37 10.57
CA GLY A 34 7.81 3.13 11.75
C GLY A 34 7.17 4.50 11.95
N ILE A 35 6.02 4.74 11.33
CA ILE A 35 5.32 6.03 11.34
C ILE A 35 4.21 5.95 12.39
N ARG A 36 4.41 6.64 13.51
CA ARG A 36 3.54 6.58 14.69
C ARG A 36 3.17 7.95 15.26
N ASN A 37 3.58 9.03 14.61
CA ASN A 37 3.28 10.39 15.02
C ASN A 37 3.29 11.35 13.82
N GLU A 38 2.67 12.52 14.01
CA GLU A 38 2.55 13.59 13.03
C GLU A 38 3.91 14.13 12.61
N GLU A 39 4.87 14.26 13.53
CA GLU A 39 6.19 14.84 13.23
C GLU A 39 6.95 14.00 12.20
N THR A 40 6.80 12.66 12.25
CA THR A 40 7.41 11.77 11.25
C THR A 40 6.74 11.94 9.89
N VAL A 41 5.42 12.13 9.86
CA VAL A 41 4.67 12.36 8.61
C VAL A 41 5.13 13.68 7.99
N GLN A 42 5.13 14.77 8.75
CA GLN A 42 5.60 16.07 8.30
C GLN A 42 7.03 16.02 7.77
N ALA A 43 7.95 15.38 8.51
CA ALA A 43 9.35 15.28 8.08
C ALA A 43 9.52 14.54 6.74
N TYR A 44 8.72 13.49 6.49
CA TYR A 44 8.76 12.80 5.19
C TYR A 44 8.19 13.67 4.06
N LEU A 45 7.08 14.36 4.30
CA LEU A 45 6.48 15.23 3.29
C LEU A 45 7.41 16.41 2.94
N GLU A 46 8.05 17.01 3.94
CA GLU A 46 9.06 18.06 3.75
C GLU A 46 10.29 17.56 2.98
N ALA A 47 10.66 16.29 3.15
CA ALA A 47 11.74 15.66 2.39
C ALA A 47 11.38 15.38 0.92
N GLY A 48 10.12 15.58 0.50
CA GLY A 48 9.66 15.33 -0.86
C GLY A 48 8.97 13.98 -1.08
N VAL A 49 8.68 13.22 -0.01
CA VAL A 49 7.81 12.04 -0.09
C VAL A 49 6.41 12.50 -0.46
N ARG A 50 5.79 11.85 -1.45
CA ARG A 50 4.44 12.21 -1.90
C ARG A 50 3.36 11.62 -1.00
N PHE A 51 3.50 10.36 -0.61
CA PHE A 51 2.50 9.66 0.19
C PHE A 51 3.15 8.93 1.36
N VAL A 52 2.49 9.01 2.51
CA VAL A 52 2.87 8.30 3.71
C VAL A 52 1.87 7.16 3.94
N ILE A 53 2.39 5.97 4.20
CA ILE A 53 1.62 4.74 4.37
C ILE A 53 1.55 4.38 5.85
N ILE A 54 0.35 4.41 6.41
CA ILE A 54 0.05 4.00 7.78
C ILE A 54 -0.41 2.54 7.77
N GLY A 55 0.42 1.64 8.30
CA GLY A 55 0.11 0.22 8.42
C GLY A 55 -0.59 -0.10 9.75
N THR A 56 0.04 -0.92 10.59
CA THR A 56 -0.45 -1.35 11.91
C THR A 56 -1.13 -0.26 12.76
N GLN A 57 -0.60 0.97 12.75
CA GLN A 57 -1.17 2.07 13.53
C GLN A 57 -2.60 2.43 13.09
N ALA A 58 -2.94 2.28 11.81
CA ALA A 58 -4.29 2.52 11.28
C ALA A 58 -5.33 1.56 11.87
N VAL A 59 -4.89 0.37 12.27
CA VAL A 59 -5.77 -0.67 12.85
C VAL A 59 -5.86 -0.51 14.36
N ASN A 60 -4.73 -0.23 15.02
CA ASN A 60 -4.66 -0.15 16.48
C ASN A 60 -5.24 1.17 17.02
N GLU A 61 -5.05 2.28 16.28
CA GLU A 61 -5.49 3.61 16.67
C GLU A 61 -6.13 4.34 15.47
N PRO A 62 -7.35 3.96 15.03
CA PRO A 62 -7.97 4.54 13.84
C PRO A 62 -8.13 6.07 13.89
N HIS A 63 -8.37 6.65 15.07
CA HIS A 63 -8.43 8.10 15.27
C HIS A 63 -7.16 8.83 14.82
N PHE A 64 -5.99 8.19 14.95
CA PHE A 64 -4.74 8.75 14.46
C PHE A 64 -4.77 8.97 12.93
N VAL A 65 -5.43 8.09 12.18
CA VAL A 65 -5.57 8.26 10.73
C VAL A 65 -6.48 9.43 10.39
N SER A 66 -7.59 9.59 11.12
CA SER A 66 -8.47 10.75 10.98
C SER A 66 -7.73 12.06 11.21
N ASP A 67 -6.93 12.14 12.27
CA ASP A 67 -6.14 13.34 12.58
C ASP A 67 -5.12 13.63 11.47
N LEU A 68 -4.38 12.61 11.02
CA LEU A 68 -3.45 12.73 9.89
C LEU A 68 -4.12 13.15 8.58
N CYS A 69 -5.32 12.64 8.29
CA CYS A 69 -6.05 13.00 7.07
C CYS A 69 -6.58 14.44 7.14
N ALA A 70 -6.93 14.93 8.32
CA ALA A 70 -7.32 16.32 8.53
C ALA A 70 -6.15 17.29 8.36
N GLU A 71 -4.96 16.93 8.88
CA GLU A 71 -3.77 17.79 8.82
C GLU A 71 -3.04 17.69 7.47
N PHE A 72 -2.89 16.48 6.94
CA PHE A 72 -2.11 16.15 5.74
C PHE A 72 -3.00 15.63 4.60
N ALA A 73 -4.13 16.31 4.37
CA ALA A 73 -5.10 15.93 3.37
C ALA A 73 -4.45 15.69 1.99
N GLY A 74 -4.75 14.55 1.37
CA GLY A 74 -4.20 14.18 0.07
C GLY A 74 -2.84 13.47 0.11
N HIS A 75 -2.32 13.13 1.30
CA HIS A 75 -1.00 12.50 1.47
C HIS A 75 -1.02 11.15 2.19
N ILE A 76 -2.16 10.74 2.77
CA ILE A 76 -2.22 9.57 3.65
C ILE A 76 -2.81 8.36 2.91
N ILE A 77 -2.02 7.29 2.83
CA ILE A 77 -2.41 5.95 2.37
C ILE A 77 -2.45 5.04 3.60
N VAL A 78 -3.34 4.05 3.60
CA VAL A 78 -3.34 2.99 4.62
C VAL A 78 -2.95 1.65 4.03
N GLY A 79 -2.13 0.90 4.76
CA GLY A 79 -1.78 -0.47 4.43
C GLY A 79 -2.58 -1.45 5.27
N LEU A 80 -3.40 -2.27 4.62
CA LEU A 80 -4.19 -3.33 5.25
C LEU A 80 -3.61 -4.68 4.86
N ASP A 81 -2.88 -5.26 5.79
CA ASP A 81 -2.34 -6.60 5.68
C ASP A 81 -3.41 -7.59 6.14
N ALA A 82 -3.81 -8.53 5.29
CA ALA A 82 -4.93 -9.42 5.58
C ALA A 82 -4.65 -10.88 5.20
N ARG A 83 -5.24 -11.77 6.00
CA ARG A 83 -5.31 -13.22 5.75
C ARG A 83 -6.76 -13.66 5.87
N GLU A 84 -7.28 -14.32 4.83
CA GLU A 84 -8.66 -14.80 4.79
C GLU A 84 -9.70 -13.70 5.13
N GLY A 85 -9.47 -12.46 4.67
CA GLY A 85 -10.36 -11.32 4.93
C GLY A 85 -10.23 -10.71 6.33
N ARG A 86 -9.34 -11.23 7.19
CA ARG A 86 -9.05 -10.70 8.53
C ARG A 86 -7.75 -9.93 8.55
N ILE A 87 -7.77 -8.76 9.17
CA ILE A 87 -6.57 -7.91 9.27
C ILE A 87 -5.55 -8.55 10.21
N ALA A 88 -4.30 -8.56 9.79
CA ALA A 88 -3.16 -8.96 10.59
C ALA A 88 -2.36 -7.72 11.04
N THR A 89 -1.90 -7.73 12.29
CA THR A 89 -1.08 -6.67 12.90
C THR A 89 0.19 -7.26 13.51
N ASP A 90 1.05 -6.41 14.09
CA ASP A 90 2.30 -6.79 14.76
C ASP A 90 3.21 -7.68 13.88
N GLY A 91 3.52 -7.22 12.67
CA GLY A 91 4.34 -7.98 11.71
C GLY A 91 3.68 -9.31 11.32
N TRP A 92 2.36 -9.28 11.17
CA TRP A 92 1.50 -10.42 10.79
C TRP A 92 1.37 -11.53 11.83
N SER A 93 1.96 -11.35 13.03
CA SER A 93 1.92 -12.34 14.09
C SER A 93 0.56 -12.44 14.79
N LYS A 94 -0.27 -11.39 14.70
CA LYS A 94 -1.60 -11.34 15.32
C LYS A 94 -2.67 -11.12 14.27
N LEU A 95 -3.67 -11.98 14.24
CA LEU A 95 -4.94 -11.67 13.58
C LEU A 95 -5.75 -10.78 14.51
N SER A 96 -6.19 -9.64 14.00
CA SER A 96 -7.20 -8.84 14.66
C SER A 96 -8.58 -9.49 14.48
N GLY A 97 -9.55 -9.05 15.29
CA GLY A 97 -10.96 -9.42 15.10
C GLY A 97 -11.66 -8.64 13.98
N HIS A 98 -10.95 -7.72 13.31
CA HIS A 98 -11.54 -6.80 12.33
C HIS A 98 -11.55 -7.43 10.94
N ASP A 99 -12.69 -7.29 10.27
CA ASP A 99 -12.81 -7.56 8.84
C ASP A 99 -12.10 -6.46 8.04
N VAL A 100 -11.45 -6.85 6.95
CA VAL A 100 -10.69 -5.91 6.11
C VAL A 100 -11.59 -4.91 5.39
N ILE A 101 -12.80 -5.31 4.99
CA ILE A 101 -13.75 -4.43 4.29
C ILE A 101 -14.30 -3.39 5.26
N ASP A 102 -14.73 -3.81 6.46
CA ASP A 102 -15.26 -2.90 7.47
C ASP A 102 -14.23 -1.82 7.84
N MET A 103 -12.96 -2.21 8.00
CA MET A 103 -11.89 -1.26 8.28
C MET A 103 -11.62 -0.34 7.09
N ALA A 104 -11.59 -0.87 5.87
CA ALA A 104 -11.38 -0.07 4.67
C ALA A 104 -12.45 1.01 4.48
N GLN A 105 -13.72 0.67 4.72
CA GLN A 105 -14.84 1.61 4.67
C GLN A 105 -14.74 2.69 5.75
N HIS A 106 -14.31 2.31 6.96
CA HIS A 106 -14.08 3.28 8.03
C HIS A 106 -12.97 4.27 7.65
N LEU A 107 -11.81 3.78 7.22
CA LEU A 107 -10.64 4.61 6.88
C LEU A 107 -10.88 5.45 5.61
N GLU A 108 -11.69 4.97 4.66
CA GLU A 108 -12.20 5.81 3.56
C GLU A 108 -12.95 7.03 4.11
N GLY A 109 -13.81 6.81 5.10
CA GLY A 109 -14.58 7.88 5.75
C GLY A 109 -13.70 8.94 6.43
N ASP A 110 -12.51 8.55 6.87
CA ASP A 110 -11.51 9.42 7.50
C ASP A 110 -10.74 10.27 6.47
N GLY A 111 -10.78 9.92 5.19
CA GLY A 111 -10.21 10.73 4.11
C GLY A 111 -8.86 10.24 3.55
N VAL A 112 -8.53 8.96 3.73
CA VAL A 112 -7.35 8.36 3.09
C VAL A 112 -7.45 8.45 1.56
N VAL A 113 -6.32 8.62 0.88
CA VAL A 113 -6.32 8.77 -0.59
C VAL A 113 -6.39 7.44 -1.33
N SER A 114 -5.96 6.36 -0.69
CA SER A 114 -5.89 5.02 -1.25
C SER A 114 -5.66 3.99 -0.16
N ILE A 115 -5.99 2.74 -0.46
CA ILE A 115 -5.76 1.58 0.40
C ILE A 115 -4.83 0.62 -0.32
N ILE A 116 -3.74 0.22 0.34
CA ILE A 116 -2.90 -0.89 -0.08
C ILE A 116 -3.44 -2.15 0.60
N TYR A 117 -3.85 -3.13 -0.20
CA TYR A 117 -4.27 -4.44 0.30
C TYR A 117 -3.14 -5.44 0.09
N THR A 118 -2.61 -6.00 1.18
CA THR A 118 -1.59 -7.06 1.13
C THR A 118 -2.19 -8.39 1.52
N ASP A 119 -2.22 -9.36 0.62
CA ASP A 119 -2.48 -10.76 0.97
C ASP A 119 -1.21 -11.38 1.55
N ILE A 120 -1.15 -11.50 2.88
CA ILE A 120 0.05 -11.94 3.58
C ILE A 120 0.35 -13.44 3.40
N GLU A 121 -0.61 -14.24 2.95
CA GLU A 121 -0.36 -15.67 2.67
C GLU A 121 0.43 -15.87 1.38
N ARG A 122 0.35 -14.88 0.48
CA ARG A 122 1.00 -14.90 -0.82
C ARG A 122 2.23 -14.01 -0.87
N ASP A 123 2.36 -13.07 0.07
CA ASP A 123 3.46 -12.12 0.03
C ASP A 123 4.83 -12.79 0.13
N GLY A 124 5.73 -12.38 -0.75
CA GLY A 124 7.04 -12.99 -0.93
C GLY A 124 7.02 -14.44 -1.45
N MET A 125 5.88 -15.11 -1.61
CA MET A 125 5.82 -16.53 -2.00
C MET A 125 5.78 -16.76 -3.52
N LEU A 126 5.58 -15.71 -4.32
CA LEU A 126 5.43 -15.78 -5.78
C LEU A 126 4.33 -16.78 -6.22
N LEU A 127 3.23 -16.86 -5.46
CA LEU A 127 2.10 -17.75 -5.73
C LEU A 127 1.05 -17.15 -6.67
N GLY A 128 1.29 -15.93 -7.17
CA GLY A 128 0.34 -15.14 -7.93
C GLY A 128 -0.54 -14.29 -7.02
N VAL A 129 -0.91 -13.10 -7.51
CA VAL A 129 -1.69 -12.12 -6.75
C VAL A 129 -3.14 -12.55 -6.54
N ASN A 130 -3.73 -12.17 -5.42
CA ASN A 130 -5.12 -12.49 -5.07
C ASN A 130 -6.11 -11.47 -5.67
N VAL A 131 -6.29 -11.52 -6.99
CA VAL A 131 -7.17 -10.60 -7.73
C VAL A 131 -8.59 -10.60 -7.17
N GLU A 132 -9.14 -11.77 -6.83
CA GLU A 132 -10.51 -11.87 -6.32
C GLU A 132 -10.67 -11.13 -4.98
N ALA A 133 -9.77 -11.34 -4.02
CA ALA A 133 -9.86 -10.66 -2.74
C ALA A 133 -9.60 -9.15 -2.88
N THR A 134 -8.67 -8.74 -3.73
CA THR A 134 -8.42 -7.31 -4.02
C THR A 134 -9.63 -6.65 -4.66
N ALA A 135 -10.25 -7.29 -5.66
CA ALA A 135 -11.45 -6.78 -6.33
C ALA A 135 -12.62 -6.65 -5.36
N ARG A 136 -12.88 -7.66 -4.51
CA ARG A 136 -13.93 -7.58 -3.48
C ARG A 136 -13.75 -6.40 -2.52
N LEU A 137 -12.51 -6.10 -2.13
CA LEU A 137 -12.24 -4.92 -1.31
C LEU A 137 -12.48 -3.64 -2.09
N ALA A 138 -11.97 -3.57 -3.32
CA ALA A 138 -12.08 -2.41 -4.19
C ALA A 138 -13.53 -2.05 -4.51
N GLU A 139 -14.40 -3.04 -4.75
CA GLU A 139 -15.84 -2.85 -4.98
C GLU A 139 -16.58 -2.32 -3.74
N ALA A 140 -16.03 -2.54 -2.54
CA ALA A 140 -16.64 -2.14 -1.28
C ALA A 140 -16.29 -0.71 -0.85
N VAL A 141 -15.35 -0.07 -1.55
CA VAL A 141 -14.90 1.31 -1.31
C VAL A 141 -14.92 2.13 -2.61
N ARG A 142 -14.76 3.43 -2.49
CA ARG A 142 -14.66 4.40 -3.60
C ARG A 142 -13.23 4.90 -3.78
N VAL A 143 -12.41 4.86 -2.73
CA VAL A 143 -10.99 5.17 -2.82
C VAL A 143 -10.25 4.10 -3.62
N PRO A 144 -9.23 4.47 -4.43
CA PRO A 144 -8.42 3.53 -5.19
C PRO A 144 -7.78 2.44 -4.30
N VAL A 145 -7.84 1.18 -4.74
CA VAL A 145 -7.15 0.06 -4.09
C VAL A 145 -5.89 -0.35 -4.87
N ILE A 146 -4.79 -0.54 -4.15
CA ILE A 146 -3.50 -1.00 -4.69
C ILE A 146 -3.27 -2.45 -4.23
N ALA A 147 -3.11 -3.35 -5.17
CA ALA A 147 -2.81 -4.75 -4.91
C ALA A 147 -1.38 -4.94 -4.43
N SER A 148 -1.16 -5.70 -3.36
CA SER A 148 0.15 -6.09 -2.84
C SER A 148 0.12 -7.55 -2.40
N GLY A 149 1.28 -8.19 -2.40
CA GLY A 149 1.42 -9.59 -2.02
C GLY A 149 1.28 -10.58 -3.18
N GLY A 150 2.36 -11.29 -3.49
CA GLY A 150 2.33 -12.48 -4.35
C GLY A 150 2.45 -12.24 -5.86
N ILE A 151 2.63 -11.00 -6.33
CA ILE A 151 2.90 -10.72 -7.75
C ILE A 151 4.15 -11.47 -8.22
N ARG A 152 4.00 -12.28 -9.26
CA ARG A 152 5.05 -13.15 -9.81
C ARG A 152 5.54 -12.71 -11.17
N ASP A 153 4.64 -12.39 -12.10
CA ASP A 153 4.96 -12.20 -13.52
C ASP A 153 3.94 -11.28 -14.22
N LEU A 154 4.07 -11.15 -15.55
CA LEU A 154 3.17 -10.33 -16.37
C LEU A 154 1.72 -10.86 -16.43
N ASP A 155 1.48 -12.13 -16.14
CA ASP A 155 0.12 -12.67 -16.11
C ASP A 155 -0.65 -12.13 -14.90
N ASP A 156 0.00 -12.00 -13.75
CA ASP A 156 -0.60 -11.33 -12.59
C ASP A 156 -0.97 -9.87 -12.88
N ILE A 157 -0.10 -9.13 -13.60
CA ILE A 157 -0.39 -7.75 -14.02
C ILE A 157 -1.60 -7.70 -14.96
N ARG A 158 -1.69 -8.64 -15.92
CA ARG A 158 -2.85 -8.76 -16.84
C ARG A 158 -4.14 -9.01 -16.07
N ARG A 159 -4.13 -9.99 -15.15
CA ARG A 159 -5.32 -10.36 -14.37
C ARG A 159 -5.81 -9.21 -13.48
N LEU A 160 -4.89 -8.42 -12.90
CA LEU A 160 -5.23 -7.19 -12.18
C LEU A 160 -5.82 -6.15 -13.12
N GLY A 161 -5.21 -5.92 -14.28
CA GLY A 161 -5.70 -4.96 -15.28
C GLY A 161 -7.09 -5.31 -15.83
N GLU A 162 -7.37 -6.59 -16.07
CA GLU A 162 -8.70 -7.08 -16.46
C GLU A 162 -9.77 -6.85 -15.38
N SER A 163 -9.35 -6.61 -14.15
CA SER A 163 -10.23 -6.29 -13.01
C SER A 163 -10.15 -4.81 -12.59
N ALA A 164 -9.58 -3.93 -13.42
CA ALA A 164 -9.40 -2.51 -13.07
C ALA A 164 -10.73 -1.79 -12.79
N ASP A 165 -11.81 -2.15 -13.48
CA ASP A 165 -13.15 -1.58 -13.31
C ASP A 165 -13.74 -1.82 -11.90
N ALA A 166 -13.18 -2.76 -11.15
CA ALA A 166 -13.54 -3.00 -9.74
C ALA A 166 -12.98 -1.93 -8.79
N GLY A 167 -12.15 -1.00 -9.26
CA GLY A 167 -11.46 0.02 -8.44
C GLY A 167 -10.01 -0.33 -8.11
N ILE A 168 -9.44 -1.35 -8.76
CA ILE A 168 -8.01 -1.69 -8.65
C ILE A 168 -7.21 -0.68 -9.47
N TYR A 169 -6.44 0.16 -8.78
CA TYR A 169 -5.70 1.26 -9.39
C TYR A 169 -4.23 0.95 -9.68
N GLY A 170 -3.65 0.01 -8.96
CA GLY A 170 -2.23 -0.31 -9.13
C GLY A 170 -1.80 -1.57 -8.41
N ALA A 171 -0.52 -1.87 -8.53
CA ALA A 171 0.08 -3.06 -7.97
C ALA A 171 1.47 -2.74 -7.41
N ILE A 172 1.83 -3.35 -6.27
CA ILE A 172 3.15 -3.26 -5.64
C ILE A 172 3.87 -4.58 -5.84
N THR A 173 5.03 -4.52 -6.50
CA THR A 173 5.91 -5.67 -6.70
C THR A 173 7.32 -5.36 -6.24
N GLY A 174 7.98 -6.36 -5.66
CA GLY A 174 9.36 -6.27 -5.19
C GLY A 174 10.15 -7.49 -5.62
N ARG A 175 9.92 -8.63 -4.95
CA ARG A 175 10.66 -9.88 -5.17
C ARG A 175 10.71 -10.32 -6.64
N ALA A 176 9.60 -10.25 -7.37
CA ALA A 176 9.55 -10.66 -8.77
C ALA A 176 10.48 -9.86 -9.70
N ILE A 177 10.70 -8.58 -9.42
CA ILE A 177 11.68 -7.77 -10.15
C ILE A 177 13.10 -8.26 -9.85
N TYR A 178 13.42 -8.45 -8.56
CA TYR A 178 14.76 -8.86 -8.15
C TYR A 178 15.11 -10.28 -8.59
N GLU A 179 14.14 -11.18 -8.68
CA GLU A 179 14.32 -12.55 -9.16
C GLU A 179 14.16 -12.70 -10.68
N GLY A 180 13.81 -11.61 -11.38
CA GLY A 180 13.71 -11.56 -12.83
C GLY A 180 12.50 -12.29 -13.43
N SER A 181 11.53 -12.70 -12.61
CA SER A 181 10.28 -13.30 -13.08
C SER A 181 9.30 -12.25 -13.66
N LEU A 182 9.53 -10.97 -13.34
CA LEU A 182 8.82 -9.83 -13.91
C LEU A 182 9.82 -8.77 -14.39
N ASP A 183 9.84 -8.50 -15.70
CA ASP A 183 10.50 -7.30 -16.22
C ASP A 183 9.69 -6.06 -15.84
N PHE A 184 10.31 -5.13 -15.12
CA PHE A 184 9.62 -3.93 -14.62
C PHE A 184 9.08 -3.05 -15.76
N ARG A 185 9.83 -2.88 -16.85
CA ARG A 185 9.43 -2.01 -17.96
C ARG A 185 8.25 -2.60 -18.72
N GLU A 186 8.28 -3.90 -18.96
CA GLU A 186 7.16 -4.60 -19.61
C GLU A 186 5.91 -4.59 -18.71
N GLY A 187 6.10 -4.80 -17.39
CA GLY A 187 5.01 -4.76 -16.41
C GLY A 187 4.37 -3.37 -16.31
N ASP A 188 5.18 -2.32 -16.24
CA ASP A 188 4.71 -0.93 -16.22
C ASP A 188 3.95 -0.56 -17.51
N ALA A 189 4.51 -0.90 -18.67
CA ALA A 189 3.84 -0.66 -19.96
C ALA A 189 2.50 -1.40 -20.07
N LEU A 190 2.44 -2.66 -19.61
CA LEU A 190 1.19 -3.42 -19.57
C LEU A 190 0.18 -2.79 -18.62
N ALA A 191 0.57 -2.44 -17.40
CA ALA A 191 -0.31 -1.79 -16.43
C ALA A 191 -0.89 -0.47 -16.96
N GLN A 192 -0.07 0.36 -17.62
CA GLN A 192 -0.51 1.63 -18.21
C GLN A 192 -1.52 1.46 -19.35
N SER A 193 -1.52 0.31 -20.04
CA SER A 193 -2.50 0.04 -21.09
C SER A 193 -3.94 -0.06 -20.56
N TYR A 194 -4.11 -0.40 -19.28
CA TYR A 194 -5.41 -0.42 -18.60
C TYR A 194 -5.79 0.94 -18.02
N ALA A 195 -4.82 1.79 -17.66
CA ALA A 195 -5.07 3.12 -17.12
C ALA A 195 -5.79 4.06 -18.11
N ALA A 196 -5.63 3.83 -19.42
CA ALA A 196 -6.32 4.59 -20.46
C ALA A 196 -7.83 4.28 -20.57
N THR A 197 -8.31 3.23 -19.90
CA THR A 197 -9.71 2.75 -19.98
C THR A 197 -10.56 3.27 -18.82
N VAL A 198 -9.95 3.83 -17.76
CA VAL A 198 -10.61 4.18 -16.48
C VAL A 198 -10.83 5.71 -16.32
N LEU A 199 -10.90 6.46 -17.44
CA LEU A 199 -11.29 7.89 -17.49
C LEU A 199 -12.65 8.06 -18.15
#